data_AF-A0A6A4JVD7-F1
#
_entry.id   AF-A0A6A4JVD7-F1
#
_cell.length_a   1.000
_cell.length_b   1.000
_cell.length_c   1.000
_cell.angle_alpha   90.00
_cell.angle_beta   90.00
_cell.angle_gamma   90.00
#
_symmetry.space_group_name_H-M   'P 1'
#
loop_
_entity.id
_entity.type
_entity.pdbx_description
1 polymer ?
#
loop_
_entity_poly.entity_id
_entity_poly.type
_entity_poly.pdbx_seq_one_letter_code
_entity_poly.pdbx_strand_id
1 'polypeptide(L)'
;MGNTVPGRRNSILSKEGSVSEPSRQNTICDSDPISPGPQPEPLTPEQMELLTRTWKMLEDDIAHVGVITFISLFETHPDVQQGFMSFSGIELEDLKHSKQLRAHALR
;
A
#
# COMPACT_ATOMS: atom_id res chain seq x y z
N MET A 1 18.12 -59.66 -5.35
CA MET A 1 17.25 -59.66 -6.55
C MET A 1 16.17 -60.70 -6.32
N GLY A 2 14.88 -60.34 -6.44
CA GLY A 2 13.79 -61.23 -6.08
C GLY A 2 12.48 -60.93 -6.82
N ASN A 3 12.21 -61.76 -7.82
CA ASN A 3 10.90 -62.24 -8.29
C ASN A 3 9.83 -61.24 -8.79
N THR A 4 9.57 -61.30 -10.10
CA THR A 4 8.24 -61.12 -10.74
C THR A 4 7.43 -62.43 -10.62
N VAL A 5 6.18 -62.64 -11.07
CA VAL A 5 5.17 -62.01 -11.98
C VAL A 5 3.76 -62.44 -11.44
N PRO A 6 2.60 -62.46 -12.16
CA PRO A 6 1.99 -61.59 -13.19
C PRO A 6 0.47 -61.25 -12.95
N GLY A 7 -0.10 -60.38 -13.80
CA GLY A 7 -1.56 -60.34 -14.10
C GLY A 7 -2.38 -59.28 -13.34
N ARG A 8 -3.59 -58.89 -13.77
CA ARG A 8 -4.41 -59.34 -14.94
C ARG A 8 -5.47 -58.28 -15.30
N ARG A 9 -5.42 -57.75 -16.53
CA ARG A 9 -6.53 -57.23 -17.39
C ARG A 9 -7.71 -56.44 -16.77
N ASN A 10 -7.87 -55.21 -17.29
CA ASN A 10 -9.10 -54.60 -17.85
C ASN A 10 -10.09 -53.80 -16.96
N SER A 11 -10.44 -52.62 -17.52
CA SER A 11 -11.79 -52.05 -17.68
C SER A 11 -12.40 -51.07 -16.65
N ILE A 12 -12.46 -49.79 -17.08
CA ILE A 12 -13.61 -48.86 -17.09
C ILE A 12 -14.70 -49.02 -15.99
N LEU A 13 -14.87 -48.00 -15.14
CA LEU A 13 -16.03 -47.09 -15.08
C LEU A 13 -16.29 -46.51 -13.67
N SER A 14 -16.48 -45.18 -13.62
CA SER A 14 -17.14 -44.34 -12.60
C SER A 14 -16.91 -44.61 -11.10
N LYS A 15 -16.35 -43.60 -10.41
CA LYS A 15 -17.07 -43.01 -9.26
C LYS A 15 -16.74 -41.53 -9.04
N GLU A 16 -17.81 -40.74 -9.08
CA GLU A 16 -17.95 -39.37 -8.55
C GLU A 16 -17.07 -39.11 -7.31
N GLY A 17 -16.28 -38.04 -7.33
CA GLY A 17 -15.37 -37.66 -6.25
C GLY A 17 -15.37 -36.15 -6.03
N SER A 18 -16.13 -35.71 -5.03
CA SER A 18 -16.30 -34.31 -4.62
C SER A 18 -14.96 -33.57 -4.44
N VAL A 19 -14.68 -32.58 -5.29
CA VAL A 19 -13.70 -31.53 -5.01
C VAL A 19 -14.48 -30.26 -4.64
N SER A 20 -14.52 -29.97 -3.34
CA SER A 20 -15.10 -28.74 -2.83
C SER A 20 -14.14 -27.58 -3.10
N GLU A 21 -14.30 -26.92 -4.24
CA GLU A 21 -13.68 -25.62 -4.52
C GLU A 21 -14.01 -24.63 -3.39
N PRO A 22 -13.03 -23.94 -2.79
CA PRO A 22 -13.30 -22.95 -1.77
C PRO A 22 -14.02 -21.76 -2.41
N SER A 23 -15.22 -21.47 -1.90
CA SER A 23 -16.14 -20.42 -2.35
C SER A 23 -15.46 -19.08 -2.68
N ARG A 24 -15.04 -18.91 -3.94
CA ARG A 24 -14.72 -17.60 -4.52
C ARG A 24 -16.02 -16.93 -4.93
N GLN A 25 -16.75 -16.45 -3.94
CA GLN A 25 -17.80 -15.45 -4.13
C GLN A 25 -17.16 -14.11 -4.52
N ASN A 26 -16.62 -14.07 -5.74
CA ASN A 26 -16.55 -12.81 -6.48
C ASN A 26 -18.00 -12.44 -6.77
N THR A 27 -18.53 -11.51 -5.98
CA THR A 27 -19.71 -10.75 -6.39
C THR A 27 -19.41 -10.15 -7.76
N ILE A 28 -20.05 -10.68 -8.79
CA ILE A 28 -20.24 -9.97 -10.05
C ILE A 28 -21.11 -8.77 -9.68
N CYS A 29 -20.45 -7.68 -9.34
CA CYS A 29 -21.05 -6.37 -9.42
C CYS A 29 -21.29 -6.15 -10.91
N ASP A 30 -22.56 -6.16 -11.32
CA ASP A 30 -22.99 -5.61 -12.59
C ASP A 30 -22.50 -4.16 -12.60
N SER A 31 -21.37 -3.96 -13.28
CA SER A 31 -20.62 -2.73 -13.20
C SER A 31 -21.02 -1.92 -14.40
N ASP A 32 -21.86 -0.90 -14.16
CA ASP A 32 -22.04 0.20 -15.08
C ASP A 32 -20.65 0.58 -15.65
N PRO A 33 -20.54 0.81 -16.97
CA PRO A 33 -19.24 1.15 -17.56
C PRO A 33 -18.69 2.36 -16.81
N ILE A 34 -17.51 2.19 -16.21
CA ILE A 34 -16.86 3.22 -15.39
C ILE A 34 -16.71 4.46 -16.26
N SER A 35 -17.66 5.39 -16.11
CA SER A 35 -17.59 6.69 -16.74
C SER A 35 -16.31 7.33 -16.22
N PRO A 36 -15.37 7.75 -17.09
CA PRO A 36 -14.19 8.45 -16.62
C PRO A 36 -14.69 9.70 -15.91
N GLY A 37 -14.54 9.71 -14.58
CA GLY A 37 -14.90 10.87 -13.76
C GLY A 37 -14.22 12.13 -14.30
N PRO A 38 -14.77 13.32 -14.03
CA PRO A 38 -14.20 14.57 -14.53
C PRO A 38 -12.71 14.61 -14.20
N GLN A 39 -11.89 14.65 -15.25
CA GLN A 39 -10.44 14.73 -15.11
C GLN A 39 -10.12 16.02 -14.35
N PRO A 40 -9.21 16.01 -13.37
CA PRO A 40 -8.86 17.21 -12.63
C PRO A 40 -8.32 18.27 -13.60
N GLU A 41 -8.86 19.48 -13.52
CA GLU A 41 -8.40 20.59 -14.37
C GLU A 41 -6.92 20.90 -14.08
N PRO A 42 -6.10 21.13 -15.13
CA PRO A 42 -4.71 21.49 -14.93
C PRO A 42 -4.59 22.88 -14.31
N LEU A 43 -3.58 23.06 -13.46
CA LEU A 43 -3.32 24.34 -12.79
C LEU A 43 -3.06 25.46 -13.81
N THR A 44 -3.59 26.65 -13.53
CA THR A 44 -3.30 27.84 -14.34
C THR A 44 -1.85 28.30 -14.13
N PRO A 45 -1.27 29.07 -15.06
CA PRO A 45 0.09 29.61 -14.89
C PRO A 45 0.25 30.44 -13.61
N GLU A 46 -0.77 31.20 -13.22
CA GLU A 46 -0.80 32.00 -11.98
C GLU A 46 -0.81 31.12 -10.72
N GLN A 47 -1.61 30.05 -10.71
CA GLN A 47 -1.62 29.09 -9.61
C GLN A 47 -0.26 28.38 -9.47
N MET A 48 0.37 28.04 -10.60
CA MET A 48 1.68 27.39 -10.60
C MET A 48 2.81 28.34 -10.18
N GLU A 49 2.75 29.62 -10.55
CA GLU A 49 3.67 30.65 -10.03
C GLU A 49 3.49 30.81 -8.52
N LEU A 50 2.25 30.91 -8.03
CA LEU A 50 1.96 31.04 -6.61
C LEU A 50 2.49 29.84 -5.80
N LEU A 51 2.25 28.61 -6.27
CA LEU A 51 2.78 27.39 -5.65
C LEU A 51 4.32 27.35 -5.67
N THR A 52 4.94 27.74 -6.79
CA THR A 52 6.42 27.80 -6.89
C THR A 52 6.99 28.82 -5.90
N ARG A 53 6.33 29.96 -5.73
CA ARG A 53 6.72 31.01 -4.79
C ARG A 53 6.53 30.60 -3.34
N THR A 54 5.40 29.94 -3.00
CA THR A 54 5.16 29.49 -1.63
C THR A 54 6.06 28.33 -1.26
N TRP A 55 6.28 27.37 -2.16
CA TRP A 55 7.16 26.22 -1.91
C TRP A 55 8.59 26.62 -1.56
N LYS A 56 9.14 27.64 -2.24
CA LYS A 56 10.46 28.20 -1.91
C LYS A 56 10.58 28.70 -0.47
N MET A 57 9.50 29.18 0.14
CA MET A 57 9.51 29.61 1.55
C MET A 57 9.48 28.42 2.53
N LEU A 58 9.05 27.24 2.10
CA LEU A 58 9.14 25.99 2.88
C LEU A 58 10.50 25.30 2.68
N GLU A 59 11.10 25.44 1.50
CA GLU A 59 12.37 24.81 1.13
C GLU A 59 13.53 25.23 2.05
N ASP A 60 13.56 26.49 2.49
CA ASP A 60 14.56 27.06 3.40
C ASP A 60 14.70 26.29 4.74
N ASP A 61 13.64 25.63 5.22
CA ASP A 61 13.67 24.77 6.42
C ASP A 61 12.84 23.49 6.26
N ILE A 62 12.98 22.85 5.08
CA ILE A 62 12.16 21.69 4.69
C ILE A 62 12.26 20.53 5.69
N ALA A 63 13.42 20.37 6.35
CA ALA A 63 13.63 19.34 7.36
C ALA A 63 12.78 19.57 8.62
N HIS A 64 12.62 20.82 9.07
CA HIS A 64 11.77 21.15 10.21
C HIS A 64 10.29 21.01 9.85
N VAL A 65 9.89 21.52 8.67
CA VAL A 65 8.53 21.39 8.14
C VAL A 65 8.12 19.92 8.01
N GLY A 66 9.00 19.07 7.46
CA GLY A 66 8.75 17.64 7.34
C GLY A 66 8.66 16.94 8.70
N VAL A 67 9.54 17.27 9.67
CA VAL A 67 9.44 16.73 11.04
C VAL A 67 8.09 17.09 11.68
N ILE A 68 7.65 18.35 11.59
CA ILE A 68 6.32 18.76 12.10
C ILE A 68 5.22 17.96 11.40
N THR A 69 5.26 17.89 10.07
CA THR A 69 4.23 17.24 9.24
C THR A 69 4.08 15.75 9.60
N PHE A 70 5.19 15.02 9.74
CA PHE A 70 5.15 13.60 10.11
C PHE A 70 4.72 13.38 11.57
N ILE A 71 5.16 14.22 12.51
CA ILE A 71 4.73 14.10 13.91
C ILE A 71 3.21 14.37 14.02
N SER A 72 2.69 15.45 13.43
CA SER A 72 1.25 15.73 13.45
C SER A 72 0.41 14.70 12.70
N LEU A 73 0.96 14.06 11.67
CA LEU A 73 0.33 12.91 11.02
C LEU A 73 0.24 11.71 11.96
N PHE A 74 1.32 11.37 12.67
CA PHE A 74 1.33 10.22 13.60
C PHE A 74 0.55 10.49 14.90
N GLU A 75 0.49 11.74 15.39
CA GLU A 75 -0.37 12.17 16.50
C GLU A 75 -1.86 11.92 16.21
N THR A 76 -2.27 12.12 14.95
CA THR A 76 -3.67 11.99 14.53
C THR A 76 -4.00 10.60 13.96
N HIS A 77 -3.01 9.92 13.38
CA HIS A 77 -3.14 8.61 12.70
C HIS A 77 -1.96 7.69 13.10
N PRO A 78 -1.98 7.09 14.31
CA PRO A 78 -0.87 6.28 14.83
C PRO A 78 -0.72 4.91 14.12
N ASP A 79 -1.72 4.49 13.35
CA ASP A 79 -1.63 3.36 12.42
C ASP A 79 -0.67 3.66 11.26
N VAL A 80 -0.62 4.91 10.79
CA VAL A 80 0.29 5.32 9.72
C VAL A 80 1.75 5.22 10.17
N GLN A 81 2.07 5.56 11.43
CA GLN A 81 3.42 5.38 11.98
C GLN A 81 3.90 3.93 11.91
N GLN A 82 3.01 2.96 12.13
CA GLN A 82 3.36 1.53 12.10
C GLN A 82 3.74 1.04 10.69
N GLY A 83 3.26 1.71 9.63
CA GLY A 83 3.69 1.46 8.25
C GLY A 83 5.16 1.81 7.99
N PHE A 84 5.75 2.72 8.78
CA PHE A 84 7.16 3.06 8.69
C PHE A 84 7.98 2.15 9.61
N MET A 85 8.57 1.08 9.07
CA MET A 85 9.44 0.14 9.82
C MET A 85 10.56 0.83 10.63
N SER A 86 11.00 2.01 10.19
CA SER A 86 12.01 2.83 10.87
C SER A 86 11.49 3.57 12.11
N PHE A 87 10.18 3.77 12.25
CA PHE A 87 9.55 4.63 13.25
C PHE A 87 8.54 3.87 14.14
N SER A 88 8.12 2.67 13.72
CA SER A 88 7.17 1.83 14.47
C SER A 88 7.68 1.51 15.88
N GLY A 89 6.84 1.73 16.89
CA GLY A 89 7.15 1.48 18.30
C GLY A 89 8.04 2.51 18.99
N ILE A 90 8.45 3.59 18.30
CA ILE A 90 9.18 4.72 18.91
C ILE A 90 8.16 5.74 19.43
N GLU A 91 8.37 6.29 20.63
CA GLU A 91 7.53 7.37 21.15
C GLU A 91 7.69 8.66 20.32
N LEU A 92 6.61 9.43 20.17
CA LEU A 92 6.59 10.59 19.28
C LEU A 92 7.58 11.70 19.69
N GLU A 93 7.78 11.91 20.99
CA GLU A 93 8.75 12.90 21.50
C GLU A 93 10.20 12.49 21.19
N ASP A 94 10.54 11.20 21.33
CA ASP A 94 11.86 10.68 20.90
C ASP A 94 12.04 10.79 19.38
N LEU A 95 10.99 10.44 18.62
CA LEU A 95 11.00 10.43 17.16
C LEU A 95 11.16 11.85 16.57
N LYS A 96 10.48 12.84 17.16
CA LYS A 96 10.53 14.29 16.85
C LYS A 96 11.94 14.87 16.97
N HIS A 97 12.75 14.34 17.89
CA HIS A 97 14.15 14.74 18.07
C HIS A 97 15.15 13.83 17.34
N SER A 98 14.69 12.73 16.72
CA SER A 98 15.54 11.76 16.05
C SER A 98 16.23 12.32 14.81
N LYS A 99 17.49 11.90 14.59
CA LYS A 99 18.22 12.16 13.34
C LYS A 99 17.58 11.43 12.15
N GLN A 100 16.89 10.32 12.40
CA GLN A 100 16.30 9.48 11.36
C GLN A 100 15.06 10.12 10.75
N LEU A 101 14.16 10.70 11.56
CA LEU A 101 13.02 11.47 11.05
C LEU A 101 13.50 12.72 10.30
N ARG A 102 14.49 13.44 10.84
CA ARG A 102 15.08 14.61 10.15
C ARG A 102 15.71 14.25 8.80
N ALA A 103 16.38 13.09 8.71
CA ALA A 103 16.92 12.57 7.45
C ALA A 103 15.87 11.95 6.52
N HIS A 104 14.63 11.74 7.00
CA HIS A 104 13.49 11.35 6.18
C HIS A 104 12.74 12.56 5.64
N ALA A 105 12.62 13.64 6.42
CA ALA A 105 12.09 14.94 6.01
C ALA A 105 12.92 15.68 4.93
N LEU A 106 14.08 15.12 4.54
CA LEU A 106 14.97 15.61 3.48
C LEU A 106 14.91 14.75 2.19
N ARG A 107 13.94 13.83 2.07
CA ARG A 107 13.84 12.86 0.96
C ARG A 107 12.74 13.18 -0.03
#